data_AF-A0A4V1ZVF9-F1
#
_entry.id   AF-A0A4V1ZVF9-F1
#
_cell.length_a   1.000
_cell.length_b   1.000
_cell.length_c   1.000
_cell.angle_alpha   90.00
_cell.angle_beta   90.00
_cell.angle_gamma   90.00
#
_symmetry.space_group_name_H-M   'P 1'
#
loop_
_entity.id
_entity.type
_entity.pdbx_description
1 polymer ?
#
loop_
_entity_poly.entity_id
_entity_poly.type
_entity_poly.pdbx_seq_one_letter_code
_entity_poly.pdbx_strand_id
1 'polypeptide(L)'
;MNKLFLVIGLVFTTQAFSQVAADKWVDSVFQTLDKDEKIAQLMVVRMSAVSGTGANRKVTFYEKEVEDAVKKYNVGGICLFQGGPLKQAALINQYQRMAKTPILIAIDGENGLGMRFDSVAGLPRQMMLGAVQDPELIYEYGKLVGEQCKRIGIHVNYAPVVDINNNPANPVINDRSFGEDKYRVSEWALQYMKGMQDVGVMACAKHFPGHGDVSVDSHYDLPVITKSRAELDSLELYPFRQLFSAGVGSVMVAHLSIPAIDTTSNRATSISYNNVTKLLRSELKYEGLTFTDALEMKGVTKYFPDGDASVQSL
;
A
#
# COMPACT_ATOMS: atom_id res chain seq x y z
N MET A 1 33.75 1.50 48.81
CA MET A 1 33.44 0.91 47.49
C MET A 1 31.94 0.79 47.36
N ASN A 2 31.29 1.79 46.74
CA ASN A 2 29.86 1.81 46.51
C ASN A 2 29.52 0.85 45.36
N LYS A 3 28.72 -0.19 45.63
CA LYS A 3 28.10 -1.01 44.60
C LYS A 3 26.74 -0.40 44.25
N LEU A 4 26.67 0.25 43.09
CA LEU A 4 25.45 0.72 42.47
C LEU A 4 24.72 -0.48 41.87
N PHE A 5 23.55 -0.85 42.41
CA PHE A 5 22.65 -1.82 41.78
C PHE A 5 21.85 -1.10 40.70
N LEU A 6 22.11 -1.43 39.44
CA LEU A 6 21.30 -1.00 38.30
C LEU A 6 20.08 -1.93 38.20
N VAL A 7 18.90 -1.42 38.55
CA VAL A 7 17.63 -2.10 38.28
C VAL A 7 17.25 -1.81 36.84
N ILE A 8 17.44 -2.77 35.94
CA ILE A 8 16.88 -2.74 34.59
C ILE A 8 15.40 -3.09 34.73
N GLY A 9 14.54 -2.08 34.70
CA GLY A 9 13.10 -2.28 34.57
C GLY A 9 12.78 -2.72 33.14
N LEU A 10 12.40 -3.99 32.96
CA LEU A 10 11.67 -4.44 31.77
C LEU A 10 10.31 -3.72 31.77
N VAL A 11 10.14 -2.74 30.89
CA VAL A 11 8.81 -2.18 30.58
C VAL A 11 8.14 -3.12 29.58
N PHE A 12 7.52 -4.18 30.08
CA PHE A 12 6.52 -4.96 29.35
C PHE A 12 5.18 -4.75 30.06
N THR A 13 4.41 -3.72 29.70
CA THR A 13 2.95 -3.66 29.92
C THR A 13 2.37 -2.32 29.44
N THR A 14 2.19 -2.13 28.13
CA THR A 14 1.25 -1.12 27.61
C THR A 14 0.55 -1.57 26.31
N GLN A 15 1.15 -2.46 25.51
CA GLN A 15 0.54 -2.92 24.25
C GLN A 15 -0.62 -3.93 24.42
N ALA A 16 -0.58 -4.79 25.44
CA ALA A 16 -1.59 -5.84 25.61
C ALA A 16 -3.01 -5.30 25.89
N PHE A 17 -3.13 -4.18 26.61
CA PHE A 17 -4.43 -3.54 26.88
C PHE A 17 -5.03 -2.87 25.64
N SER A 18 -4.19 -2.27 24.79
CA SER A 18 -4.61 -1.69 23.51
C SER A 18 -5.14 -2.76 22.56
N GLN A 19 -4.51 -3.94 22.55
CA GLN A 19 -4.93 -5.03 21.67
C GLN A 19 -6.29 -5.60 22.10
N VAL A 20 -6.51 -5.85 23.39
CA VAL A 20 -7.80 -6.38 23.88
C VAL A 20 -8.96 -5.42 23.61
N ALA A 21 -8.74 -4.11 23.74
CA ALA A 21 -9.76 -3.11 23.41
C ALA A 21 -10.04 -3.08 21.90
N ALA A 22 -9.00 -3.17 21.07
CA ALA A 22 -9.13 -3.26 19.62
C ALA A 22 -9.88 -4.54 19.20
N ASP A 23 -9.51 -5.70 19.73
CA ASP A 23 -10.14 -6.99 19.41
C ASP A 23 -11.63 -6.97 19.79
N LYS A 24 -11.97 -6.46 20.97
CA LYS A 24 -13.37 -6.32 21.39
C LYS A 24 -14.15 -5.37 20.49
N TRP A 25 -13.54 -4.26 20.07
CA TRP A 25 -14.18 -3.33 19.15
C TRP A 25 -14.40 -3.98 17.78
N VAL A 26 -13.37 -4.65 17.23
CA VAL A 26 -13.45 -5.38 15.96
C VAL A 26 -14.56 -6.42 16.00
N ASP A 27 -14.60 -7.27 17.02
CA ASP A 27 -15.66 -8.27 17.19
C ASP A 27 -17.03 -7.61 17.30
N SER A 28 -17.15 -6.52 18.06
CA SER A 28 -18.42 -5.81 18.22
C SER A 28 -18.94 -5.24 16.90
N VAL A 29 -18.06 -4.70 16.06
CA VAL A 29 -18.44 -4.16 14.75
C VAL A 29 -18.75 -5.31 13.80
N PHE A 30 -17.87 -6.30 13.68
CA PHE A 30 -18.00 -7.42 12.74
C PHE A 30 -19.28 -8.24 12.95
N GLN A 31 -19.71 -8.39 14.21
CA GLN A 31 -20.96 -9.08 14.55
C GLN A 31 -22.22 -8.32 14.11
N THR A 32 -22.15 -7.00 13.90
CA THR A 32 -23.27 -6.19 13.38
C THR A 32 -23.38 -6.17 11.86
N LEU A 33 -22.37 -6.72 11.15
CA LEU A 33 -22.33 -6.71 9.70
C LEU A 33 -23.09 -7.90 9.12
N ASP A 34 -23.98 -7.64 8.16
CA ASP A 34 -24.53 -8.70 7.33
C ASP A 34 -23.49 -9.24 6.33
N LYS A 35 -23.89 -10.20 5.48
CA LYS A 35 -22.96 -10.83 4.53
C LYS A 35 -22.47 -9.86 3.46
N ASP A 36 -23.35 -8.99 2.98
CA ASP A 36 -23.03 -8.04 1.91
C ASP A 36 -22.12 -6.93 2.45
N GLU A 37 -22.39 -6.46 3.68
CA GLU A 37 -21.53 -5.51 4.38
C GLU A 37 -20.14 -6.12 4.66
N LYS A 38 -20.04 -7.40 5.05
CA LYS A 38 -18.74 -8.08 5.24
C LYS A 38 -17.92 -8.14 3.96
N ILE A 39 -18.57 -8.39 2.82
CA ILE A 39 -17.91 -8.36 1.52
C ILE A 39 -17.49 -6.93 1.17
N ALA A 40 -18.36 -5.95 1.40
CA ALA A 40 -18.08 -4.54 1.12
C ALA A 40 -16.95 -3.96 1.97
N GLN A 41 -16.72 -4.48 3.19
CA GLN A 41 -15.57 -4.14 4.02
C GLN A 41 -14.22 -4.53 3.39
N LEU A 42 -14.21 -5.44 2.42
CA LEU A 42 -13.01 -5.83 1.66
C LEU A 42 -12.76 -4.93 0.43
N MET A 43 -13.67 -3.99 0.15
CA MET A 43 -13.61 -3.12 -1.02
C MET A 43 -13.03 -1.75 -0.69
N VAL A 44 -12.21 -1.22 -1.59
CA VAL A 44 -11.71 0.16 -1.57
C VAL A 44 -12.18 0.87 -2.83
N VAL A 45 -13.02 1.90 -2.68
CA VAL A 45 -13.54 2.67 -3.83
C VAL A 45 -12.70 3.91 -4.11
N ARG A 46 -12.53 4.24 -5.40
CA ARG A 46 -11.79 5.42 -5.84
C ARG A 46 -12.64 6.69 -5.72
N MET A 47 -12.09 7.76 -5.17
CA MET A 47 -12.83 9.02 -4.97
C MET A 47 -12.79 9.99 -6.17
N SER A 48 -11.71 9.96 -6.95
CA SER A 48 -11.55 10.85 -8.11
C SER A 48 -10.67 10.23 -9.19
N ALA A 49 -10.70 10.80 -10.38
CA ALA A 49 -9.79 10.47 -11.47
C ALA A 49 -9.39 11.72 -12.25
N VAL A 50 -8.36 11.56 -13.08
CA VAL A 50 -7.94 12.57 -14.05
C VAL A 50 -8.19 12.08 -15.46
N SER A 51 -8.72 12.97 -16.29
CA SER A 51 -8.76 12.83 -17.74
C SER A 51 -7.99 13.97 -18.39
N GLY A 52 -7.42 13.73 -19.57
CA GLY A 52 -6.66 14.72 -20.33
C GLY A 52 -5.28 15.02 -19.75
N THR A 53 -4.52 15.85 -20.46
CA THR A 53 -3.13 16.23 -20.12
C THR A 53 -2.91 17.73 -20.33
N GLY A 54 -1.89 18.29 -19.66
CA GLY A 54 -1.54 19.71 -19.79
C GLY A 54 -2.72 20.63 -19.48
N ALA A 55 -3.02 21.56 -20.41
CA ALA A 55 -4.13 22.50 -20.30
C ALA A 55 -5.52 21.84 -20.27
N ASN A 56 -5.66 20.61 -20.78
CA ASN A 56 -6.93 19.87 -20.82
C ASN A 56 -7.11 18.93 -19.62
N ARG A 57 -6.20 19.00 -18.63
CA ARG A 57 -6.28 18.17 -17.43
C ARG A 57 -7.54 18.52 -16.64
N LYS A 58 -8.42 17.55 -16.46
CA LYS A 58 -9.66 17.67 -15.68
C LYS A 58 -9.67 16.63 -14.57
N VAL A 59 -9.90 17.09 -13.34
CA VAL A 59 -10.19 16.23 -12.20
C VAL A 59 -11.70 16.02 -12.13
N THR A 60 -12.12 14.77 -12.10
CA THR A 60 -13.52 14.37 -11.89
C THR A 60 -13.61 13.65 -10.57
N PHE A 61 -14.49 14.11 -9.70
CA PHE A 61 -14.84 13.44 -8.45
C PHE A 61 -16.05 12.54 -8.69
N TYR A 62 -16.13 11.43 -7.97
CA TYR A 62 -17.21 10.44 -8.04
C TYR A 62 -18.10 10.55 -6.79
N GLU A 63 -18.52 11.77 -6.43
CA GLU A 63 -19.16 12.00 -5.13
C GLU A 63 -20.40 11.13 -4.96
N LYS A 64 -21.25 11.03 -5.99
CA LYS A 64 -22.47 10.25 -5.93
C LYS A 64 -22.20 8.76 -5.78
N GLU A 65 -21.27 8.22 -6.56
CA GLU A 65 -20.91 6.80 -6.54
C GLU A 65 -20.30 6.41 -5.19
N VAL A 66 -19.43 7.26 -4.64
CA VAL A 66 -18.84 7.03 -3.31
C VAL A 66 -19.89 7.16 -2.22
N GLU A 67 -20.78 8.15 -2.27
CA GLU A 67 -21.88 8.28 -1.31
C GLU A 67 -22.80 7.06 -1.34
N ASP A 68 -23.16 6.58 -2.54
CA ASP A 68 -24.00 5.40 -2.72
C ASP A 68 -23.26 4.16 -2.19
N ALA A 69 -21.95 4.02 -2.42
CA ALA A 69 -21.16 2.91 -1.88
C ALA A 69 -21.10 2.92 -0.33
N VAL A 70 -20.94 4.09 0.28
CA VAL A 70 -20.92 4.24 1.74
C VAL A 70 -22.29 3.92 2.34
N LYS A 71 -23.37 4.52 1.80
CA LYS A 71 -24.73 4.39 2.36
C LYS A 71 -25.34 3.02 2.12
N LYS A 72 -25.15 2.46 0.92
CA LYS A 72 -25.82 1.24 0.49
C LYS A 72 -25.06 -0.01 0.91
N TYR A 73 -23.74 -0.01 0.75
CA TYR A 73 -22.93 -1.22 0.92
C TYR A 73 -22.10 -1.21 2.21
N ASN A 74 -21.94 -0.06 2.88
CA ASN A 74 -21.02 0.09 4.01
C ASN A 74 -19.60 -0.34 3.62
N VAL A 75 -19.04 0.31 2.59
CA VAL A 75 -17.70 0.02 2.05
C VAL A 75 -16.58 0.19 3.10
N GLY A 76 -15.56 -0.66 3.03
CA GLY A 76 -14.45 -0.66 4.00
C GLY A 76 -13.43 0.46 3.80
N GLY A 77 -13.20 0.89 2.55
CA GLY A 77 -12.21 1.92 2.28
C GLY A 77 -12.51 2.85 1.10
N ILE A 78 -11.82 3.98 1.10
CA ILE A 78 -11.81 4.97 0.01
C ILE A 78 -10.35 5.29 -0.34
N CYS A 79 -10.01 5.19 -1.63
CA CYS A 79 -8.72 5.61 -2.16
C CYS A 79 -8.82 7.01 -2.78
N LEU A 80 -8.01 7.93 -2.26
CA LEU A 80 -7.87 9.29 -2.75
C LEU A 80 -6.97 9.32 -3.99
N PHE A 81 -7.34 10.18 -4.93
CA PHE A 81 -6.58 10.45 -6.16
C PHE A 81 -6.45 11.96 -6.33
N GLN A 82 -6.35 12.46 -7.56
CA GLN A 82 -6.09 13.87 -7.79
C GLN A 82 -7.24 14.78 -7.36
N GLY A 83 -6.88 15.99 -6.93
CA GLY A 83 -7.81 17.05 -6.59
C GLY A 83 -7.32 17.91 -5.42
N GLY A 84 -7.97 19.06 -5.23
CA GLY A 84 -7.55 20.03 -4.21
C GLY A 84 -7.73 19.54 -2.78
N PRO A 85 -6.76 19.81 -1.87
CA PRO A 85 -6.71 19.25 -0.52
C PRO A 85 -7.94 19.62 0.34
N LEU A 86 -8.45 20.85 0.20
CA LEU A 86 -9.62 21.31 0.97
C LEU A 86 -10.89 20.54 0.60
N LYS A 87 -11.10 20.29 -0.71
CA LYS A 87 -12.24 19.51 -1.17
C LYS A 87 -12.13 18.06 -0.69
N GLN A 88 -10.95 17.46 -0.75
CA GLN A 88 -10.74 16.09 -0.27
C GLN A 88 -11.02 15.97 1.24
N ALA A 89 -10.49 16.88 2.06
CA ALA A 89 -10.75 16.90 3.50
C ALA A 89 -12.26 17.08 3.82
N ALA A 90 -12.96 17.94 3.07
CA ALA A 90 -14.39 18.12 3.23
C ALA A 90 -15.18 16.83 2.91
N LEU A 91 -14.83 16.15 1.81
CA LEU A 91 -15.44 14.89 1.39
C LEU A 91 -15.14 13.75 2.38
N ILE A 92 -13.90 13.61 2.85
CA ILE A 92 -13.53 12.62 3.89
C ILE A 92 -14.40 12.82 5.12
N ASN A 93 -14.49 14.04 5.64
CA ASN A 93 -15.32 14.36 6.80
C ASN A 93 -16.81 14.07 6.56
N GLN A 94 -17.30 14.32 5.33
CA GLN A 94 -18.67 14.00 4.95
C GLN A 94 -18.90 12.48 4.96
N TYR A 95 -18.05 11.71 4.30
CA TYR A 95 -18.20 10.25 4.21
C TYR A 95 -18.08 9.57 5.57
N GLN A 96 -17.12 9.99 6.40
CA GLN A 96 -16.99 9.46 7.75
C GLN A 96 -18.24 9.72 8.61
N ARG A 97 -18.91 10.87 8.46
CA ARG A 97 -20.17 11.15 9.19
C ARG A 97 -21.35 10.29 8.73
N MET A 98 -21.33 9.82 7.49
CA MET A 98 -22.40 8.98 6.94
C MET A 98 -22.17 7.49 7.19
N ALA A 99 -20.94 7.09 7.45
CA ALA A 99 -20.56 5.70 7.52
C ALA A 99 -21.09 5.03 8.78
N LYS A 100 -21.63 3.81 8.64
CA LYS A 100 -22.00 2.94 9.77
C LYS A 100 -20.74 2.42 10.45
N THR A 101 -19.73 2.05 9.65
CA THR A 101 -18.40 1.63 10.10
C THR A 101 -17.35 2.67 9.66
N PRO A 102 -16.40 3.09 10.52
CA PRO A 102 -15.36 4.03 10.11
C PRO A 102 -14.62 3.58 8.85
N ILE A 103 -14.48 4.48 7.87
CA ILE A 103 -13.93 4.15 6.56
C ILE A 103 -12.41 4.26 6.59
N LEU A 104 -11.71 3.27 6.06
CA LEU A 104 -10.27 3.34 5.84
C LEU A 104 -9.96 4.27 4.67
N ILE A 105 -9.28 5.38 4.95
CA ILE A 105 -8.88 6.35 3.92
C ILE A 105 -7.44 6.06 3.49
N ALA A 106 -7.26 5.76 2.21
CA ALA A 106 -5.97 5.45 1.62
C ALA A 106 -5.58 6.47 0.53
N ILE A 107 -4.29 6.60 0.27
CA ILE A 107 -3.78 7.35 -0.87
C ILE A 107 -2.53 6.67 -1.42
N ASP A 108 -2.26 6.87 -2.71
CA ASP A 108 -0.93 6.66 -3.26
C ASP A 108 -0.12 7.97 -3.29
N GLY A 109 0.61 8.25 -2.21
CA GLY A 109 1.44 9.43 -2.01
C GLY A 109 2.92 9.06 -1.82
N GLU A 110 3.52 8.41 -2.82
CA GLU A 110 4.92 7.94 -2.78
C GLU A 110 5.90 9.06 -2.48
N ASN A 111 5.67 10.24 -3.06
CA ASN A 111 6.47 11.43 -2.83
C ASN A 111 5.69 12.57 -2.16
N GLY A 112 4.90 12.22 -1.16
CA GLY A 112 4.03 13.13 -0.41
C GLY A 112 2.71 13.44 -1.12
N LEU A 113 1.83 14.18 -0.44
CA LEU A 113 0.48 14.43 -0.95
C LEU A 113 0.47 15.27 -2.24
N GLY A 114 1.52 16.04 -2.51
CA GLY A 114 1.69 16.76 -3.78
C GLY A 114 1.77 15.85 -5.01
N MET A 115 1.98 14.55 -4.85
CA MET A 115 1.84 13.55 -5.94
C MET A 115 0.43 13.56 -6.54
N ARG A 116 -0.57 13.78 -5.69
CA ARG A 116 -1.99 13.71 -6.05
C ARG A 116 -2.66 15.09 -5.99
N PHE A 117 -2.31 15.92 -5.01
CA PHE A 117 -3.05 17.15 -4.71
C PHE A 117 -2.46 18.35 -5.46
N ASP A 118 -3.31 19.14 -6.10
CA ASP A 118 -2.91 20.23 -7.02
C ASP A 118 -2.27 21.47 -6.35
N SER A 119 -2.46 21.61 -5.03
CA SER A 119 -2.06 22.79 -4.25
C SER A 119 -1.07 22.42 -3.13
N VAL A 120 -0.45 21.25 -3.23
CA VAL A 120 0.57 20.77 -2.29
C VAL A 120 1.84 20.52 -3.10
N ALA A 121 2.98 21.05 -2.62
CA ALA A 121 4.26 20.79 -3.28
C ALA A 121 4.59 19.29 -3.20
N GLY A 122 4.97 18.71 -4.34
CA GLY A 122 5.55 17.37 -4.37
C GLY A 122 6.92 17.36 -3.70
N LEU A 123 7.26 16.24 -3.08
CA LEU A 123 8.59 16.01 -2.51
C LEU A 123 9.49 15.27 -3.51
N PRO A 124 10.81 15.19 -3.27
CA PRO A 124 11.71 14.38 -4.08
C PRO A 124 11.23 12.93 -4.23
N ARG A 125 11.40 12.35 -5.41
CA ARG A 125 11.06 10.94 -5.69
C ARG A 125 12.06 10.00 -5.04
N GLN A 126 11.68 8.73 -4.84
CA GLN A 126 12.51 7.78 -4.10
C GLN A 126 13.90 7.57 -4.72
N MET A 127 14.07 7.66 -6.04
CA MET A 127 15.41 7.53 -6.64
C MET A 127 16.35 8.66 -6.21
N MET A 128 15.82 9.89 -6.04
CA MET A 128 16.59 11.00 -5.48
C MET A 128 16.93 10.75 -4.01
N LEU A 129 15.99 10.16 -3.26
CA LEU A 129 16.21 9.77 -1.86
C LEU A 129 17.26 8.66 -1.74
N GLY A 130 17.33 7.73 -2.68
CA GLY A 130 18.33 6.66 -2.71
C GLY A 130 19.78 7.15 -2.82
N ALA A 131 19.97 8.37 -3.34
CA ALA A 131 21.30 9.02 -3.41
C ALA A 131 21.71 9.71 -2.10
N VAL A 132 20.77 9.91 -1.17
CA VAL A 132 21.05 10.46 0.16
C VAL A 132 21.93 9.46 0.93
N GLN A 133 22.89 9.96 1.72
CA GLN A 133 23.78 9.11 2.51
C GLN A 133 23.29 8.91 3.95
N ASP A 134 22.55 9.88 4.48
CA ASP A 134 22.05 9.86 5.85
C ASP A 134 20.65 9.20 5.91
N PRO A 135 20.51 8.01 6.54
CA PRO A 135 19.23 7.32 6.68
C PRO A 135 18.23 8.11 7.56
N GLU A 136 18.70 8.98 8.47
CA GLU A 136 17.82 9.77 9.33
C GLU A 136 16.98 10.77 8.51
N LEU A 137 17.54 11.31 7.43
CA LEU A 137 16.80 12.18 6.51
C LEU A 137 15.64 11.44 5.82
N ILE A 138 15.75 10.13 5.65
CA ILE A 138 14.69 9.30 5.05
C ILE A 138 13.58 9.02 6.06
N TYR A 139 13.95 8.83 7.33
CA TYR A 139 12.99 8.74 8.42
C TYR A 139 12.19 10.05 8.57
N GLU A 140 12.88 11.20 8.61
CA GLU A 140 12.22 12.51 8.68
C GLU A 140 11.39 12.82 7.42
N TYR A 141 11.82 12.38 6.24
CA TYR A 141 10.98 12.41 5.03
C TYR A 141 9.68 11.62 5.23
N GLY A 142 9.78 10.40 5.77
CA GLY A 142 8.61 9.57 6.03
C GLY A 142 7.65 10.16 7.04
N LYS A 143 8.21 10.73 8.11
CA LYS A 143 7.45 11.45 9.13
C LYS A 143 6.72 12.65 8.54
N LEU A 144 7.38 13.46 7.71
CA LEU A 144 6.76 14.58 7.01
C LEU A 144 5.58 14.13 6.13
N VAL A 145 5.75 13.07 5.34
CA VAL A 145 4.66 12.51 4.51
C VAL A 145 3.51 12.01 5.38
N GLY A 146 3.81 11.30 6.47
CA GLY A 146 2.81 10.83 7.41
C GLY A 146 2.06 11.97 8.10
N GLU A 147 2.73 13.08 8.45
CA GLU A 147 2.10 14.28 9.01
C GLU A 147 1.16 14.96 8.00
N GLN A 148 1.55 15.00 6.72
CA GLN A 148 0.65 15.46 5.64
C GLN A 148 -0.61 14.59 5.57
N CYS A 149 -0.45 13.27 5.55
CA CYS A 149 -1.54 12.30 5.53
C CYS A 149 -2.48 12.47 6.73
N LYS A 150 -1.92 12.50 7.94
CA LYS A 150 -2.69 12.62 9.20
C LYS A 150 -3.51 13.91 9.25
N ARG A 151 -2.97 15.02 8.74
CA ARG A 151 -3.65 16.31 8.71
C ARG A 151 -4.93 16.31 7.88
N ILE A 152 -5.02 15.47 6.85
CA ILE A 152 -6.20 15.35 5.97
C ILE A 152 -7.10 14.16 6.35
N GLY A 153 -6.70 13.34 7.33
CA GLY A 153 -7.46 12.18 7.79
C GLY A 153 -7.20 10.91 6.97
N ILE A 154 -5.99 10.77 6.41
CA ILE A 154 -5.54 9.58 5.69
C ILE A 154 -4.93 8.60 6.68
N HIS A 155 -5.30 7.33 6.56
CA HIS A 155 -4.91 6.25 7.47
C HIS A 155 -3.84 5.34 6.85
N VAL A 156 -3.89 5.13 5.53
CA VAL A 156 -2.93 4.29 4.79
C VAL A 156 -2.30 5.10 3.68
N ASN A 157 -0.97 5.09 3.60
CA ASN A 157 -0.25 5.54 2.42
C ASN A 157 0.29 4.32 1.68
N TYR A 158 0.02 4.21 0.38
CA TYR A 158 0.55 3.17 -0.48
C TYR A 158 2.02 3.43 -0.82
N ALA A 159 2.87 3.50 0.20
CA ALA A 159 4.31 3.72 0.14
C ALA A 159 4.97 3.04 1.36
N PRO A 160 6.25 2.65 1.29
CA PRO A 160 7.20 2.86 0.20
C PRO A 160 7.06 1.88 -0.99
N VAL A 161 7.51 2.33 -2.16
CA VAL A 161 7.88 1.39 -3.24
C VAL A 161 9.19 0.70 -2.84
N VAL A 162 9.20 -0.63 -2.83
CA VAL A 162 10.36 -1.45 -2.46
C VAL A 162 10.87 -2.32 -3.59
N ASP A 163 10.32 -2.11 -4.80
CA ASP A 163 10.82 -2.74 -6.01
C ASP A 163 12.27 -2.32 -6.27
N ILE A 164 13.11 -3.28 -6.64
CA ILE A 164 14.52 -3.03 -6.97
C ILE A 164 14.58 -2.72 -8.47
N ASN A 165 14.95 -1.50 -8.85
CA ASN A 165 14.96 -1.08 -10.24
C ASN A 165 16.21 -1.58 -11.00
N ASN A 166 16.33 -2.91 -11.10
CA ASN A 166 17.47 -3.61 -11.73
C ASN A 166 17.32 -3.73 -13.26
N ASN A 167 16.19 -3.30 -13.83
CA ASN A 167 15.97 -3.22 -15.26
C ASN A 167 15.87 -1.74 -15.69
N PRO A 168 16.86 -1.18 -16.39
CA PRO A 168 16.85 0.22 -16.78
C PRO A 168 15.76 0.55 -17.81
N ALA A 169 15.19 -0.45 -18.49
CA ALA A 169 14.08 -0.29 -19.43
C ALA A 169 12.70 -0.36 -18.75
N ASN A 170 12.64 -0.52 -17.41
CA ASN A 170 11.38 -0.58 -16.69
C ASN A 170 10.61 0.74 -16.82
N PRO A 171 9.44 0.76 -17.48
CA PRO A 171 8.71 1.99 -17.76
C PRO A 171 7.85 2.46 -16.58
N VAL A 172 7.61 1.60 -15.58
CA VAL A 172 6.60 1.82 -14.54
C VAL A 172 7.21 2.05 -13.16
N ILE A 173 8.35 1.42 -12.82
CA ILE A 173 9.06 1.65 -11.55
C ILE A 173 10.03 2.82 -11.68
N ASN A 174 11.12 2.69 -12.45
CA ASN A 174 12.06 3.77 -12.73
C ASN A 174 12.41 4.60 -11.47
N ASP A 175 12.16 5.91 -11.50
CA ASP A 175 12.47 6.85 -10.42
C ASP A 175 11.58 6.74 -9.17
N ARG A 176 10.60 5.82 -9.18
CA ARG A 176 9.80 5.45 -8.01
C ARG A 176 10.54 4.50 -7.07
N SER A 177 11.56 3.79 -7.52
CA SER A 177 12.40 2.97 -6.64
C SER A 177 13.47 3.80 -5.95
N PHE A 178 13.93 3.36 -4.78
CA PHE A 178 15.15 3.89 -4.15
C PHE A 178 16.44 3.52 -4.90
N GLY A 179 16.41 2.61 -5.87
CA GLY A 179 17.56 2.26 -6.69
C GLY A 179 17.62 0.78 -7.06
N GLU A 180 18.82 0.32 -7.39
CA GLU A 180 19.07 -1.04 -7.90
C GLU A 180 19.75 -1.98 -6.88
N ASP A 181 20.29 -1.44 -5.78
CA ASP A 181 20.89 -2.25 -4.73
C ASP A 181 19.85 -2.64 -3.68
N LYS A 182 19.64 -3.95 -3.48
CA LYS A 182 18.63 -4.47 -2.57
C LYS A 182 18.82 -4.05 -1.12
N TYR A 183 20.07 -3.86 -0.66
CA TYR A 183 20.34 -3.48 0.72
C TYR A 183 19.98 -2.02 0.94
N ARG A 184 20.37 -1.14 0.00
CA ARG A 184 20.00 0.28 -0.01
C ARG A 184 18.49 0.46 -0.12
N VAL A 185 17.83 -0.22 -1.05
CA VAL A 185 16.36 -0.14 -1.21
C VAL A 185 15.66 -0.55 0.08
N SER A 186 16.10 -1.64 0.71
CA SER A 186 15.51 -2.14 1.96
C SER A 186 15.69 -1.16 3.12
N GLU A 187 16.90 -0.64 3.32
CA GLU A 187 17.18 0.28 4.43
C GLU A 187 16.43 1.60 4.26
N TRP A 188 16.36 2.16 3.05
CA TRP A 188 15.66 3.42 2.81
C TRP A 188 14.15 3.25 2.94
N ALA A 189 13.61 2.16 2.39
CA ALA A 189 12.21 1.81 2.56
C ALA A 189 11.85 1.60 4.04
N LEU A 190 12.73 0.97 4.83
CA LEU A 190 12.55 0.78 6.26
C LEU A 190 12.45 2.10 7.01
N GLN A 191 13.33 3.07 6.71
CA GLN A 191 13.30 4.39 7.34
C GLN A 191 12.05 5.18 6.93
N TYR A 192 11.68 5.16 5.64
CA TYR A 192 10.47 5.82 5.15
C TYR A 192 9.21 5.23 5.85
N MET A 193 9.12 3.90 5.90
CA MET A 193 8.06 3.18 6.59
C MET A 193 7.95 3.57 8.07
N LYS A 194 9.07 3.57 8.80
CA LYS A 194 9.10 3.93 10.23
C LYS A 194 8.58 5.34 10.46
N GLY A 195 9.06 6.33 9.70
CA GLY A 195 8.62 7.72 9.83
C GLY A 195 7.10 7.87 9.65
N MET A 196 6.50 7.19 8.66
CA MET A 196 5.05 7.21 8.47
C MET A 196 4.29 6.51 9.60
N GLN A 197 4.76 5.34 10.04
CA GLN A 197 4.06 4.55 11.07
C GLN A 197 4.15 5.19 12.45
N ASP A 198 5.25 5.86 12.80
CA ASP A 198 5.43 6.54 14.09
C ASP A 198 4.48 7.73 14.27
N VAL A 199 4.00 8.32 13.17
CA VAL A 199 2.94 9.32 13.21
C VAL A 199 1.53 8.72 13.10
N GLY A 200 1.40 7.40 13.03
CA GLY A 200 0.13 6.68 12.99
C GLY A 200 -0.49 6.56 11.60
N VAL A 201 0.32 6.64 10.54
CA VAL A 201 -0.12 6.35 9.16
C VAL A 201 0.46 5.00 8.74
N MET A 202 -0.41 4.07 8.37
CA MET A 202 -0.01 2.74 7.94
C MET A 202 0.75 2.82 6.61
N ALA A 203 1.98 2.30 6.62
CA ALA A 203 2.78 2.13 5.42
C ALA A 203 2.38 0.87 4.66
N CYS A 204 2.70 0.84 3.36
CA CYS A 204 2.39 -0.25 2.45
C CYS A 204 3.61 -0.59 1.59
N ALA A 205 4.21 -1.75 1.82
CA ALA A 205 5.28 -2.23 0.96
C ALA A 205 4.70 -2.64 -0.41
N LYS A 206 5.27 -2.13 -1.51
CA LYS A 206 4.78 -2.44 -2.86
C LYS A 206 5.88 -2.55 -3.92
N HIS A 207 5.72 -3.31 -4.99
CA HIS A 207 4.53 -4.12 -5.36
C HIS A 207 4.88 -5.60 -5.28
N PHE A 208 4.37 -6.30 -4.27
CA PHE A 208 4.70 -7.70 -4.00
C PHE A 208 4.29 -8.60 -5.18
N PRO A 209 5.13 -9.57 -5.62
CA PRO A 209 6.41 -9.99 -5.04
C PRO A 209 7.65 -9.27 -5.59
N GLY A 210 7.51 -8.17 -6.34
CA GLY A 210 8.59 -7.36 -6.90
C GLY A 210 8.40 -7.06 -8.39
N HIS A 211 8.19 -5.78 -8.72
CA HIS A 211 7.88 -5.26 -10.07
C HIS A 211 9.10 -4.59 -10.74
N GLY A 212 10.29 -4.79 -10.17
CA GLY A 212 11.51 -4.09 -10.56
C GLY A 212 12.09 -4.53 -11.90
N ASP A 213 11.87 -5.78 -12.30
CA ASP A 213 12.47 -6.40 -13.49
C ASP A 213 11.45 -6.70 -14.59
N VAL A 214 10.69 -5.69 -14.97
CA VAL A 214 9.74 -5.79 -16.10
C VAL A 214 10.10 -4.80 -17.20
N SER A 215 9.73 -5.15 -18.44
CA SER A 215 9.80 -4.27 -19.60
C SER A 215 8.41 -3.83 -20.11
N VAL A 216 7.34 -4.31 -19.46
CA VAL A 216 5.94 -4.04 -19.80
C VAL A 216 5.26 -3.44 -18.58
N ASP A 217 4.48 -2.39 -18.80
CA ASP A 217 3.69 -1.76 -17.74
C ASP A 217 2.37 -2.53 -17.52
N SER A 218 2.12 -2.91 -16.27
CA SER A 218 0.93 -3.64 -15.84
C SER A 218 -0.40 -2.89 -16.05
N HIS A 219 -0.33 -1.57 -16.26
CA HIS A 219 -1.51 -0.78 -16.63
C HIS A 219 -2.03 -1.13 -18.03
N TYR A 220 -1.19 -1.68 -18.91
CA TYR A 220 -1.52 -1.93 -20.32
C TYR A 220 -1.52 -3.42 -20.71
N ASP A 221 -0.74 -4.27 -20.05
CA ASP A 221 -0.75 -5.73 -20.25
C ASP A 221 -0.30 -6.47 -18.98
N LEU A 222 -0.22 -7.81 -19.01
CA LEU A 222 0.30 -8.61 -17.90
C LEU A 222 1.82 -8.83 -18.05
N PRO A 223 2.68 -8.17 -17.23
CA PRO A 223 4.12 -8.34 -17.31
C PRO A 223 4.54 -9.72 -16.82
N VAL A 224 5.54 -10.32 -17.47
CA VAL A 224 6.03 -11.66 -17.13
C VAL A 224 7.44 -11.54 -16.54
N ILE A 225 7.67 -12.15 -15.38
CA ILE A 225 9.01 -12.32 -14.79
C ILE A 225 9.38 -13.80 -14.88
N THR A 226 10.43 -14.12 -15.63
CA THR A 226 10.89 -15.50 -15.89
C THR A 226 12.00 -15.98 -14.97
N LYS A 227 12.30 -15.21 -13.91
CA LYS A 227 13.28 -15.57 -12.88
C LYS A 227 12.94 -16.88 -12.19
N SER A 228 13.96 -17.61 -11.79
CA SER A 228 13.83 -18.75 -10.89
C SER A 228 13.42 -18.31 -9.48
N ARG A 229 12.91 -19.27 -8.70
CA ARG A 229 12.55 -19.01 -7.30
C ARG A 229 13.74 -18.51 -6.47
N ALA A 230 14.93 -19.06 -6.69
CA ALA A 230 16.15 -18.66 -5.97
C ALA A 230 16.57 -17.22 -6.31
N GLU A 231 16.43 -16.80 -7.57
CA GLU A 231 16.70 -15.41 -7.98
C GLU A 231 15.74 -14.44 -7.30
N LEU A 232 14.43 -14.74 -7.34
CA LEU A 232 13.38 -13.97 -6.64
C LEU A 232 13.65 -13.88 -5.13
N ASP A 233 14.01 -14.99 -4.51
CA ASP A 233 14.34 -15.04 -3.09
C ASP A 233 15.57 -14.16 -2.79
N SER A 234 16.58 -14.18 -3.66
CA SER A 234 17.83 -13.46 -3.45
C SER A 234 17.71 -11.95 -3.65
N LEU A 235 16.77 -11.49 -4.49
CA LEU A 235 16.66 -10.10 -4.94
C LEU A 235 15.27 -9.51 -4.61
N GLU A 236 14.24 -9.82 -5.40
CA GLU A 236 12.92 -9.18 -5.31
C GLU A 236 12.26 -9.32 -3.94
N LEU A 237 12.34 -10.49 -3.31
CA LEU A 237 11.70 -10.76 -2.02
C LEU A 237 12.52 -10.24 -0.83
N TYR A 238 13.75 -9.78 -1.05
CA TYR A 238 14.63 -9.33 0.03
C TYR A 238 14.05 -8.12 0.78
N PRO A 239 13.65 -7.00 0.12
CA PRO A 239 13.08 -5.85 0.81
C PRO A 239 11.79 -6.17 1.56
N PHE A 240 10.90 -6.99 0.98
CA PHE A 240 9.66 -7.41 1.63
C PHE A 240 9.94 -8.14 2.95
N ARG A 241 10.89 -9.08 2.98
CA ARG A 241 11.26 -9.77 4.23
C ARG A 241 11.78 -8.82 5.30
N GLN A 242 12.57 -7.81 4.91
CA GLN A 242 13.07 -6.80 5.85
C GLN A 242 11.91 -5.99 6.44
N LEU A 243 11.01 -5.49 5.59
CA LEU A 243 9.88 -4.68 6.04
C LEU A 243 8.83 -5.49 6.84
N PHE A 244 8.60 -6.75 6.48
CA PHE A 244 7.71 -7.65 7.25
C PHE A 244 8.27 -7.90 8.64
N SER A 245 9.57 -8.21 8.74
CA SER A 245 10.26 -8.41 10.02
C SER A 245 10.26 -7.14 10.88
N ALA A 246 10.20 -5.97 10.25
CA ALA A 246 10.14 -4.68 10.92
C ALA A 246 8.71 -4.18 11.20
N GLY A 247 7.68 -4.94 10.84
CA GLY A 247 6.29 -4.62 11.16
C GLY A 247 5.62 -3.61 10.24
N VAL A 248 5.85 -3.70 8.92
CA VAL A 248 5.03 -2.94 7.94
C VAL A 248 3.55 -3.32 8.05
N GLY A 249 2.69 -2.32 8.19
CA GLY A 249 1.27 -2.53 8.47
C GLY A 249 0.46 -3.06 7.28
N SER A 250 0.91 -2.80 6.05
CA SER A 250 0.29 -3.34 4.84
C SER A 250 1.26 -3.71 3.71
N VAL A 251 0.77 -4.48 2.74
CA VAL A 251 1.47 -4.83 1.49
C VAL A 251 0.49 -4.75 0.31
N MET A 252 0.97 -4.26 -0.84
CA MET A 252 0.21 -4.25 -2.09
C MET A 252 0.76 -5.29 -3.06
N VAL A 253 -0.12 -6.13 -3.61
CA VAL A 253 0.22 -7.22 -4.53
C VAL A 253 0.04 -6.78 -5.98
N ALA A 254 1.11 -6.86 -6.76
CA ALA A 254 1.16 -6.49 -8.16
C ALA A 254 0.33 -7.43 -9.06
N HIS A 255 0.06 -6.97 -10.29
CA HIS A 255 -0.46 -7.80 -11.38
C HIS A 255 0.69 -8.30 -12.26
N LEU A 256 1.40 -9.35 -11.84
CA LEU A 256 2.52 -9.96 -12.56
C LEU A 256 2.25 -11.44 -12.85
N SER A 257 2.78 -11.96 -13.96
CA SER A 257 2.83 -13.40 -14.23
C SER A 257 4.23 -13.91 -13.91
N ILE A 258 4.34 -14.81 -12.93
CA ILE A 258 5.63 -15.31 -12.44
C ILE A 258 5.57 -16.85 -12.38
N PRO A 259 5.99 -17.55 -13.45
CA PRO A 259 5.89 -19.02 -13.53
C PRO A 259 6.59 -19.78 -12.39
N ALA A 260 7.64 -19.19 -11.80
CA ALA A 260 8.32 -19.77 -10.65
C ALA A 260 7.49 -19.73 -9.35
N ILE A 261 6.41 -18.94 -9.30
CA ILE A 261 5.45 -18.88 -8.18
C ILE A 261 4.14 -19.60 -8.55
N ASP A 262 3.62 -19.34 -9.75
CA ASP A 262 2.37 -19.93 -10.24
C ASP A 262 2.48 -20.23 -11.72
N THR A 263 2.40 -21.52 -12.09
CA THR A 263 2.48 -21.99 -13.48
C THR A 263 1.16 -21.86 -14.24
N THR A 264 0.10 -21.36 -13.60
CA THR A 264 -1.21 -21.16 -14.26
C THR A 264 -1.10 -20.05 -15.30
N SER A 265 -1.50 -20.35 -16.53
CA SER A 265 -1.43 -19.40 -17.65
C SER A 265 -2.19 -18.11 -17.37
N ASN A 266 -1.57 -16.97 -17.68
CA ASN A 266 -2.12 -15.61 -17.52
C ASN A 266 -2.60 -15.26 -16.10
N ARG A 267 -2.14 -15.98 -15.07
CA ARG A 267 -2.53 -15.72 -13.69
C ARG A 267 -1.69 -14.59 -13.11
N ALA A 268 -2.35 -13.47 -12.79
CA ALA A 268 -1.71 -12.39 -12.07
C ALA A 268 -1.44 -12.76 -10.60
N THR A 269 -0.31 -12.30 -10.06
CA THR A 269 0.12 -12.55 -8.67
C THR A 269 -0.87 -12.07 -7.61
N SER A 270 -1.67 -11.05 -7.92
CA SER A 270 -2.74 -10.50 -7.06
C SER A 270 -3.94 -11.43 -6.85
N ILE A 271 -4.17 -12.37 -7.77
CA ILE A 271 -5.27 -13.36 -7.71
C ILE A 271 -4.73 -14.79 -7.57
N SER A 272 -3.42 -14.96 -7.39
CA SER A 272 -2.78 -16.27 -7.27
C SER A 272 -2.79 -16.76 -5.83
N TYR A 273 -3.45 -17.91 -5.58
CA TYR A 273 -3.39 -18.60 -4.30
C TYR A 273 -1.96 -18.98 -3.90
N ASN A 274 -1.12 -19.37 -4.87
CA ASN A 274 0.28 -19.70 -4.59
C ASN A 274 1.08 -18.47 -4.14
N ASN A 275 0.84 -17.30 -4.75
CA ASN A 275 1.52 -16.08 -4.36
C ASN A 275 1.02 -15.52 -3.02
N VAL A 276 -0.30 -15.41 -2.84
CA VAL A 276 -0.88 -14.78 -1.64
C VAL A 276 -0.89 -15.75 -0.46
N THR A 277 -1.44 -16.96 -0.62
CA THR A 277 -1.60 -17.88 0.51
C THR A 277 -0.33 -18.67 0.81
N LYS A 278 0.30 -19.29 -0.19
CA LYS A 278 1.49 -20.12 0.06
C LYS A 278 2.73 -19.26 0.32
N LEU A 279 3.04 -18.31 -0.55
CA LEU A 279 4.24 -17.49 -0.41
C LEU A 279 4.06 -16.40 0.68
N LEU A 280 3.16 -15.44 0.49
CA LEU A 280 3.03 -14.30 1.41
C LEU A 280 2.56 -14.70 2.82
N ARG A 281 1.46 -15.44 2.95
CA ARG A 281 0.92 -15.84 4.26
C ARG A 281 1.67 -17.01 4.89
N SER A 282 1.93 -18.08 4.13
CA SER A 282 2.47 -19.31 4.73
C SER A 282 3.99 -19.33 4.83
N GLU A 283 4.72 -18.86 3.83
CA GLU A 283 6.18 -18.92 3.82
C GLU A 283 6.80 -17.68 4.48
N LEU A 284 6.40 -16.48 4.04
CA LEU A 284 6.90 -15.21 4.56
C LEU A 284 6.23 -14.76 5.86
N LYS A 285 5.18 -15.48 6.31
CA LYS A 285 4.46 -15.26 7.57
C LYS A 285 3.97 -13.82 7.74
N TYR A 286 3.57 -13.18 6.65
CA TYR A 286 3.02 -11.83 6.72
C TYR A 286 1.57 -11.87 7.24
N GLU A 287 1.30 -11.16 8.33
CA GLU A 287 -0.02 -11.14 9.00
C GLU A 287 -0.76 -9.81 8.88
N GLY A 288 -0.15 -8.78 8.28
CA GLY A 288 -0.77 -7.46 8.10
C GLY A 288 -1.81 -7.41 6.96
N LEU A 289 -2.27 -6.19 6.65
CA LEU A 289 -3.27 -5.97 5.60
C LEU A 289 -2.68 -6.18 4.22
N THR A 290 -3.42 -6.85 3.34
CA THR A 290 -3.03 -7.07 1.95
C THR A 290 -4.02 -6.37 1.04
N PHE A 291 -3.50 -5.52 0.16
CA PHE A 291 -4.27 -4.88 -0.91
C PHE A 291 -3.86 -5.49 -2.24
N THR A 292 -4.81 -5.68 -3.16
CA THR A 292 -4.43 -5.83 -4.57
C THR A 292 -3.98 -4.47 -5.10
N ASP A 293 -3.14 -4.46 -6.13
CA ASP A 293 -3.07 -3.31 -7.03
C ASP A 293 -4.43 -3.12 -7.73
N ALA A 294 -4.63 -1.99 -8.39
CA ALA A 294 -5.93 -1.56 -8.88
C ALA A 294 -6.54 -2.61 -9.85
N LEU A 295 -7.70 -3.17 -9.50
CA LEU A 295 -8.30 -4.31 -10.21
C LEU A 295 -8.86 -3.93 -11.59
N GLU A 296 -8.98 -2.65 -11.90
CA GLU A 296 -9.35 -2.13 -13.22
C GLU A 296 -8.20 -2.17 -14.25
N MET A 297 -6.98 -2.49 -13.82
CA MET A 297 -5.79 -2.52 -14.69
C MET A 297 -5.86 -3.63 -15.74
N LYS A 298 -5.24 -3.41 -16.90
CA LYS A 298 -5.28 -4.36 -18.01
C LYS A 298 -4.50 -5.64 -17.75
N GLY A 299 -3.48 -5.62 -16.88
CA GLY A 299 -2.77 -6.82 -16.46
C GLY A 299 -3.66 -7.91 -15.87
N VAL A 300 -4.82 -7.56 -15.30
CA VAL A 300 -5.78 -8.53 -14.77
C VAL A 300 -7.09 -8.58 -15.58
N THR A 301 -7.69 -7.43 -15.90
CA THR A 301 -9.01 -7.36 -16.55
C THR A 301 -9.03 -7.92 -17.97
N LYS A 302 -7.88 -7.99 -18.66
CA LYS A 302 -7.77 -8.60 -19.99
C LYS A 302 -8.08 -10.10 -19.98
N TYR A 303 -7.81 -10.77 -18.87
CA TYR A 303 -7.97 -12.22 -18.71
C TYR A 303 -9.12 -12.62 -17.77
N PHE A 304 -9.51 -11.71 -16.87
CA PHE A 304 -10.55 -11.92 -15.86
C PHE A 304 -11.54 -10.75 -15.86
N PRO A 305 -12.38 -10.61 -16.91
CA PRO A 305 -13.34 -9.52 -17.04
C PRO A 305 -14.53 -9.66 -16.08
N ASP A 306 -15.45 -8.70 -16.14
CA ASP A 306 -16.79 -8.78 -15.51
C ASP A 306 -16.80 -9.04 -13.99
N GLY A 307 -15.74 -8.60 -13.30
CA GLY A 307 -15.60 -8.73 -11.84
C GLY A 307 -15.01 -10.06 -11.37
N ASP A 308 -14.67 -10.97 -12.27
CA ASP A 308 -14.03 -12.25 -11.92
C ASP A 308 -12.69 -12.05 -11.18
N ALA A 309 -11.91 -11.04 -11.59
CA ALA A 309 -10.70 -10.62 -10.90
C ALA A 309 -10.94 -10.30 -9.42
N SER A 310 -12.04 -9.60 -9.10
CA SER A 310 -12.40 -9.24 -7.73
C SER A 310 -12.74 -10.49 -6.91
N VAL A 311 -13.51 -11.43 -7.47
CA VAL A 311 -13.86 -12.68 -6.78
C VAL A 311 -12.62 -13.53 -6.52
N GLN A 312 -11.71 -13.64 -7.48
CA GLN A 312 -10.49 -14.45 -7.32
C GLN A 312 -9.44 -13.83 -6.41
N SER A 313 -9.56 -12.55 -6.07
CA SER A 313 -8.63 -11.86 -5.15
C SER A 313 -8.95 -12.06 -3.66
N LEU A 314 -10.14 -12.60 -3.34
CA LEU A 314 -10.60 -12.89 -1.98
C LEU A 314 -10.07 -14.24 -1.48
#